data_AF-A0A438N7W5-F1
#
_entry.id   AF-A0A438N7W5-F1
#
_cell.length_a   1.000
_cell.length_b   1.000
_cell.length_c   1.000
_cell.angle_alpha   90.00
_cell.angle_beta   90.00
_cell.angle_gamma   90.00
#
_symmetry.space_group_name_H-M   'P 1'
#
loop_
_entity.id
_entity.type
_entity.pdbx_description
1 polymer ?
#
loop_
_entity_poly.entity_id
_entity_poly.type
_entity_poly.pdbx_seq_one_letter_code
_entity_poly.pdbx_strand_id
1 'polypeptide(L)'
;MLSRQALSLASRSTRAAMIRSQARPIAPFSTALGRRAGAELDDPEMNGNYINPPRIKRQHRDPYGDWDDPQERRNFGEPVHEDNEILGIFALEDYTHMTPARGALLWAGFLGCIGALSAFVYATFPGKPAVPVEYEDGLEKELGGPAANLARKPGAKVEL
;
A
#
# COMPACT_ATOMS: atom_id res chain seq x y z
N MET A 1 10.88 34.17 44.98
CA MET A 1 12.32 33.85 45.16
C MET A 1 12.67 32.72 44.22
N LEU A 2 13.62 32.97 43.33
CA LEU A 2 14.15 32.03 42.35
C LEU A 2 15.08 31.03 43.06
N SER A 3 14.88 29.72 42.85
CA SER A 3 15.90 28.71 43.20
C SER A 3 16.27 27.91 41.96
N ARG A 4 17.50 28.16 41.50
CA ARG A 4 18.24 27.42 40.49
C ARG A 4 18.87 26.18 41.14
N GLN A 5 18.55 24.98 40.67
CA GLN A 5 19.42 23.79 40.70
C GLN A 5 19.06 22.97 39.45
N ALA A 6 19.82 23.10 38.37
CA ALA A 6 21.06 22.37 38.07
C ALA A 6 20.77 21.05 37.34
N LEU A 7 21.24 21.03 36.08
CA LEU A 7 21.25 19.96 35.10
C LEU A 7 21.70 18.60 35.66
N SER A 8 21.00 17.55 35.26
CA SER A 8 21.65 16.30 34.87
C SER A 8 21.02 15.82 33.57
N LEU A 9 21.72 16.12 32.47
CA LEU A 9 21.48 15.56 31.15
C LEU A 9 21.79 14.06 31.25
N ALA A 10 20.79 13.24 31.56
CA ALA A 10 20.92 11.81 31.46
C ALA A 10 21.03 11.47 29.97
N SER A 11 22.27 11.28 29.51
CA SER A 11 22.60 10.62 28.25
C SER A 11 21.97 9.24 28.28
N ARG A 12 20.71 9.16 27.84
CA ARG A 12 20.07 7.88 27.56
C ARG A 12 20.79 7.34 26.34
N SER A 13 21.76 6.48 26.61
CA SER A 13 22.35 5.57 25.63
C SER A 13 21.20 4.81 24.99
N THR A 14 20.71 5.33 23.87
CA THR A 14 19.89 4.58 22.93
C THR A 14 20.82 3.54 22.33
N ARG A 15 20.88 2.36 22.94
CA ARG A 15 21.26 1.16 22.19
C ARG A 15 20.16 0.93 21.17
N ALA A 16 20.25 1.67 20.06
CA ALA A 16 19.58 1.35 18.83
C ALA A 16 20.05 -0.06 18.48
N ALA A 17 19.20 -1.05 18.70
CA ALA A 17 19.33 -2.29 17.96
C ALA A 17 19.27 -1.89 16.49
N MET A 18 20.44 -1.87 15.83
CA MET A 18 20.49 -1.87 14.39
C MET A 18 19.83 -3.18 13.95
N ILE A 19 18.50 -3.15 13.82
CA ILE A 19 17.84 -3.95 12.81
C ILE A 19 18.50 -3.45 11.54
N ARG A 20 19.51 -4.19 11.08
CA ARG A 20 20.01 -4.03 9.72
C ARG A 20 18.86 -4.51 8.85
N SER A 21 17.89 -3.62 8.65
CA SER A 21 16.95 -3.73 7.55
C SER A 21 17.87 -3.79 6.35
N GLN A 22 18.08 -4.99 5.83
CA GLN A 22 18.51 -5.18 4.46
C GLN A 22 17.40 -4.50 3.67
N ALA A 23 17.54 -3.18 3.47
CA ALA A 23 16.77 -2.44 2.50
C ALA A 23 17.16 -3.11 1.20
N ARG A 24 16.38 -4.12 0.81
CA ARG A 24 16.44 -4.67 -0.53
C ARG A 24 16.35 -3.44 -1.42
N PRO A 25 17.30 -3.21 -2.33
CA PRO A 25 17.19 -2.09 -3.25
C PRO A 25 15.83 -2.25 -3.92
N ILE A 26 14.90 -1.36 -3.60
CA ILE A 26 13.64 -1.26 -4.32
C ILE A 26 14.09 -1.00 -5.73
N ALA A 27 13.85 -1.98 -6.60
CA ALA A 27 14.37 -1.94 -7.94
C ALA A 27 13.92 -0.61 -8.59
N PRO A 28 14.83 0.14 -9.23
CA PRO A 28 14.57 1.52 -9.66
C PRO A 28 13.51 1.64 -10.77
N PHE A 29 12.90 0.53 -11.21
CA PHE A 29 11.87 0.54 -12.25
C PHE A 29 10.52 1.11 -11.77
N SER A 30 10.32 1.30 -10.46
CA SER A 30 9.02 1.74 -9.91
C SER A 30 8.85 3.27 -9.81
N THR A 31 9.86 4.06 -10.20
CA THR A 31 9.78 5.53 -10.24
C THR A 31 9.52 6.08 -11.65
N ALA A 32 9.08 5.25 -12.59
CA ALA A 32 8.50 5.76 -13.81
C ALA A 32 7.18 6.44 -13.44
N LEU A 33 7.21 7.76 -13.31
CA LEU A 33 6.03 8.61 -13.35
C LEU A 33 5.24 8.15 -14.57
N GLY A 34 4.09 7.50 -14.34
CA GLY A 34 3.32 6.84 -15.38
C GLY A 34 3.19 7.78 -16.55
N ARG A 35 3.92 7.49 -17.63
CA ARG A 35 3.88 8.29 -18.84
C ARG A 35 2.44 8.17 -19.28
N ARG A 36 1.66 9.25 -19.11
CA ARG A 36 0.37 9.35 -19.80
C ARG A 36 0.70 8.99 -21.23
N ALA A 37 0.07 7.96 -21.77
CA ALA A 37 0.16 7.67 -23.20
C ALA A 37 -0.11 9.02 -23.87
N GLY A 38 0.95 9.60 -24.44
CA GLY A 38 0.79 10.81 -25.23
C GLY A 38 -0.18 10.45 -26.34
N ALA A 39 -0.84 11.45 -26.94
CA ALA A 39 -1.37 11.22 -28.27
C ALA A 39 -0.23 10.59 -29.08
N GLU A 40 -0.48 9.39 -29.64
CA GLU A 40 0.45 8.74 -30.58
C GLU A 40 0.77 9.79 -31.63
N LEU A 41 1.98 10.36 -31.54
CA LEU A 41 2.55 11.04 -32.67
C LEU A 41 2.79 9.92 -33.65
N ASP A 42 2.08 9.96 -34.77
CA ASP A 42 2.29 9.11 -35.92
C ASP A 42 3.75 9.31 -36.34
N ASP A 43 4.66 8.53 -35.74
CA ASP A 43 6.10 8.62 -35.93
C ASP A 43 6.42 7.80 -37.18
N PRO A 44 6.51 8.44 -38.36
CA PRO A 44 6.42 7.74 -39.63
C PRO A 44 7.61 6.79 -39.87
N GLU A 45 8.68 6.91 -39.08
CA GLU A 45 9.93 6.18 -39.29
C GLU A 45 10.19 5.08 -38.23
N MET A 46 9.32 4.91 -37.23
CA MET A 46 9.59 4.01 -36.09
C MET A 46 8.80 2.70 -36.09
N ASN A 47 7.72 2.58 -36.88
CA ASN A 47 6.86 1.37 -36.89
C ASN A 47 7.06 0.47 -38.12
N GLY A 48 8.12 0.68 -38.92
CA GLY A 48 8.45 -0.20 -40.06
C GLY A 48 7.31 -0.39 -41.09
N ASN A 49 6.51 0.65 -41.34
CA ASN A 49 5.30 0.62 -42.17
C ASN A 49 4.19 -0.34 -41.71
N TYR A 50 4.18 -0.73 -40.43
CA TYR A 50 3.06 -1.46 -39.86
C TYR A 50 1.81 -0.57 -39.82
N ILE A 51 0.65 -1.13 -40.22
CA ILE A 51 -0.62 -0.40 -40.18
C ILE A 51 -1.05 -0.33 -38.71
N ASN A 52 -0.96 0.86 -38.12
CA ASN A 52 -1.34 1.06 -36.73
C ASN A 52 -2.79 1.59 -36.63
N PRO A 53 -3.80 0.74 -36.35
CA PRO A 53 -5.18 1.20 -36.17
C PRO A 53 -5.34 2.07 -34.91
N PRO A 54 -6.45 2.82 -34.76
CA PRO A 54 -6.67 3.65 -33.58
C PRO A 54 -6.56 2.89 -32.26
N ARG A 55 -5.91 3.51 -31.27
CA ARG A 55 -5.68 3.00 -29.92
C ARG A 55 -6.98 2.86 -29.10
N ILE A 56 -7.77 1.83 -29.39
CA ILE A 56 -9.06 1.55 -28.72
C ILE A 56 -8.97 0.18 -28.01
N LYS A 57 -9.22 0.17 -26.69
CA LYS A 57 -9.28 -1.08 -25.92
C LYS A 57 -10.46 -1.94 -26.37
N ARG A 58 -10.25 -3.25 -26.52
CA ARG A 58 -11.28 -4.22 -26.95
C ARG A 58 -12.50 -4.23 -26.02
N GLN A 59 -12.32 -3.94 -24.73
CA GLN A 59 -13.39 -3.78 -23.75
C GLN A 59 -14.44 -2.72 -24.14
N HIS A 60 -14.05 -1.67 -24.88
CA HIS A 60 -14.93 -0.58 -25.30
C HIS A 60 -15.63 -0.84 -26.64
N ARG A 61 -15.32 -1.97 -27.30
CA ARG A 61 -16.04 -2.40 -28.50
C ARG A 61 -17.41 -2.94 -28.14
N ASP A 62 -18.32 -2.92 -29.11
CA ASP A 62 -19.67 -3.44 -28.94
C ASP A 62 -19.64 -4.91 -28.45
N PRO A 63 -20.14 -5.21 -27.24
CA PRO A 63 -20.19 -6.57 -26.72
C PRO A 63 -21.21 -7.47 -27.44
N TYR A 64 -22.14 -6.88 -28.19
CA TYR A 64 -23.18 -7.61 -28.92
C TYR A 64 -22.94 -7.66 -30.44
N GLY A 65 -21.76 -7.21 -30.89
CA GLY A 65 -21.36 -7.31 -32.29
C GLY A 65 -21.18 -8.76 -32.75
N ASP A 66 -21.45 -9.00 -34.03
CA ASP A 66 -21.20 -10.29 -34.70
C ASP A 66 -19.71 -10.39 -35.05
N TRP A 67 -18.91 -10.81 -34.06
CA TRP A 67 -17.45 -10.94 -34.18
C TRP A 67 -17.05 -12.36 -34.58
N ASP A 68 -16.04 -12.49 -35.46
CA ASP A 68 -15.45 -13.81 -35.77
C ASP A 68 -14.82 -14.47 -34.52
N ASP A 69 -14.20 -13.66 -33.67
CA ASP A 69 -13.77 -14.01 -32.32
C ASP A 69 -14.58 -13.20 -31.29
N PRO A 70 -15.67 -13.78 -30.73
CA PRO A 70 -16.50 -13.12 -29.73
C PRO A 70 -15.77 -12.81 -28.42
N GLN A 71 -14.72 -13.57 -28.07
CA GLN A 71 -14.01 -13.39 -26.80
C GLN A 71 -13.16 -12.13 -26.84
N GLU A 72 -12.39 -11.93 -27.91
CA GLU A 72 -11.53 -10.75 -28.10
C GLU A 72 -12.26 -9.58 -28.78
N ARG A 73 -13.51 -9.76 -29.22
CA ARG A 73 -14.28 -8.80 -30.01
C ARG A 73 -13.50 -8.34 -31.25
N ARG A 74 -13.04 -9.33 -32.04
CA ARG A 74 -12.15 -9.14 -33.19
C ARG A 74 -12.62 -9.93 -34.41
N ASN A 75 -12.53 -9.32 -35.58
CA ASN A 75 -12.80 -9.98 -36.85
C ASN A 75 -11.51 -10.52 -37.49
N PHE A 76 -11.65 -11.54 -38.33
CA PHE A 76 -10.55 -12.10 -39.10
C PHE A 76 -10.04 -11.09 -40.12
N GLY A 77 -8.70 -10.95 -40.23
CA GLY A 77 -8.06 -10.01 -41.15
C GLY A 77 -8.10 -8.54 -40.73
N GLU A 78 -8.70 -8.20 -39.58
CA GLU A 78 -8.64 -6.86 -39.00
C GLU A 78 -7.19 -6.52 -38.58
N PRO A 79 -6.64 -5.34 -38.94
CA PRO A 79 -5.35 -4.87 -38.43
C PRO A 79 -5.32 -4.85 -36.90
N VAL A 80 -4.21 -5.26 -36.31
CA VAL A 80 -4.01 -5.30 -34.87
C VAL A 80 -3.19 -4.07 -34.47
N HIS A 81 -3.57 -3.41 -33.38
CA HIS A 81 -2.78 -2.29 -32.85
C HIS A 81 -1.44 -2.78 -32.32
N GLU A 82 -0.40 -1.95 -32.36
CA GLU A 82 0.93 -2.37 -31.88
C GLU A 82 0.93 -2.77 -30.40
N ASP A 83 0.29 -1.97 -29.53
CA ASP A 83 0.11 -2.26 -28.10
C ASP A 83 -1.09 -3.21 -27.82
N ASN A 84 -1.39 -4.18 -28.69
CA ASN A 84 -2.59 -5.03 -28.51
C ASN A 84 -2.54 -5.88 -27.23
N GLU A 85 -1.37 -6.11 -26.65
CA GLU A 85 -1.22 -6.75 -25.34
C GLU A 85 -1.78 -5.90 -24.19
N ILE A 86 -1.78 -4.57 -24.31
CA ILE A 86 -2.38 -3.64 -23.34
C ILE A 86 -3.84 -3.33 -23.72
N LEU A 87 -4.16 -3.32 -25.02
CA LEU A 87 -5.51 -3.04 -25.51
C LEU A 87 -6.43 -4.26 -25.57
N GLY A 88 -5.90 -5.47 -25.42
CA GLY A 88 -6.64 -6.73 -25.49
C GLY A 88 -7.73 -6.86 -24.43
N ILE A 89 -8.66 -7.80 -24.60
CA ILE A 89 -9.75 -8.01 -23.65
C ILE A 89 -9.23 -8.54 -22.30
N PHE A 90 -8.14 -9.30 -22.32
CA PHE A 90 -7.51 -9.89 -21.13
C PHE A 90 -6.57 -8.93 -20.40
N ALA A 91 -6.38 -7.72 -20.92
CA ALA A 91 -5.65 -6.67 -20.22
C ALA A 91 -6.47 -6.06 -19.08
N LEU A 92 -5.81 -5.31 -18.21
CA LEU A 92 -6.44 -4.70 -17.03
C LEU A 92 -7.67 -3.86 -17.41
N GLU A 93 -8.82 -4.15 -16.79
CA GLU A 93 -10.10 -3.46 -16.99
C GLU A 93 -9.96 -1.93 -16.92
N ASP A 94 -10.49 -1.23 -17.92
CA ASP A 94 -10.56 0.23 -17.95
C ASP A 94 -11.91 0.69 -17.38
N TYR A 95 -11.86 1.42 -16.28
CA TYR A 95 -13.04 1.84 -15.53
C TYR A 95 -13.43 3.28 -15.92
N THR A 96 -14.60 3.43 -16.54
CA THR A 96 -15.08 4.73 -17.07
C THR A 96 -16.07 5.47 -16.16
N HIS A 97 -16.50 4.84 -15.07
CA HIS A 97 -17.56 5.39 -14.20
C HIS A 97 -17.11 6.61 -13.36
N MET A 98 -15.80 6.80 -13.14
CA MET A 98 -15.27 7.99 -12.47
C MET A 98 -13.80 8.24 -12.83
N THR A 99 -13.32 9.46 -12.60
CA THR A 99 -11.90 9.78 -12.79
C THR A 99 -11.03 9.13 -11.70
N PRO A 100 -9.77 8.75 -12.00
CA PRO A 100 -8.86 8.17 -11.00
C PRO A 100 -8.66 9.08 -9.78
N ALA A 101 -8.61 10.40 -9.99
CA ALA A 101 -8.49 11.37 -8.92
C ALA A 101 -9.71 11.35 -7.98
N ARG A 102 -10.92 11.23 -8.54
CA ARG A 102 -12.13 11.11 -7.72
C ARG A 102 -12.15 9.80 -6.94
N GLY A 103 -11.76 8.69 -7.57
CA GLY A 103 -11.62 7.40 -6.90
C GLY A 103 -10.63 7.44 -5.74
N ALA A 104 -9.46 8.03 -5.95
CA ALA A 104 -8.45 8.20 -4.90
C ALA A 104 -8.96 9.03 -3.73
N LEU A 105 -9.69 10.12 -4.00
CA LEU A 105 -10.30 10.95 -2.94
C LEU A 105 -11.32 10.17 -2.12
N LEU A 106 -12.18 9.36 -2.76
CA LEU A 106 -13.17 8.54 -2.06
C LEU A 106 -12.51 7.48 -1.18
N TRP A 107 -11.48 6.79 -1.70
CA TRP A 107 -10.70 5.82 -0.94
C TRP A 107 -9.97 6.45 0.25
N ALA A 108 -9.32 7.59 0.03
CA ALA A 108 -8.63 8.33 1.10
C ALA A 108 -9.62 8.81 2.17
N GLY A 109 -10.79 9.31 1.76
CA GLY A 109 -11.85 9.71 2.69
C GLY A 109 -12.37 8.53 3.51
N PHE A 110 -12.67 7.39 2.88
CA PHE A 110 -13.13 6.19 3.55
C PHE A 110 -12.13 5.67 4.59
N LEU A 111 -10.88 5.45 4.17
CA LEU A 111 -9.81 4.99 5.05
C LEU A 111 -9.50 6.02 6.15
N GLY A 112 -9.55 7.31 5.80
CA GLY A 112 -9.38 8.42 6.72
C GLY A 112 -10.47 8.45 7.81
N CYS A 113 -11.74 8.27 7.45
CA CYS A 113 -12.84 8.22 8.42
C CYS A 113 -12.71 7.03 9.38
N ILE A 114 -12.41 5.84 8.85
CA ILE A 114 -12.22 4.64 9.69
C ILE A 114 -11.01 4.79 10.60
N GLY A 115 -9.88 5.28 10.07
CA GLY A 115 -8.67 5.52 10.84
C GLY A 115 -8.88 6.58 11.92
N ALA A 116 -9.54 7.69 11.59
CA ALA A 116 -9.84 8.76 12.53
C ALA A 116 -10.77 8.30 13.66
N LEU A 117 -11.84 7.57 13.32
CA LEU A 117 -12.74 7.00 14.33
C LEU A 117 -12.01 6.01 15.24
N SER A 118 -11.20 5.12 14.66
CA SER A 118 -10.44 4.13 15.44
C SER A 118 -9.43 4.80 16.37
N ALA A 119 -8.70 5.80 15.88
CA ALA A 119 -7.75 6.56 16.68
C ALA A 119 -8.46 7.37 17.79
N PHE A 120 -9.62 7.96 17.47
CA PHE A 120 -10.43 8.68 18.45
C PHE A 120 -10.92 7.76 19.56
N VAL A 121 -11.45 6.58 19.22
CA VAL A 121 -11.86 5.57 20.20
C VAL A 121 -10.65 5.13 21.02
N TYR A 122 -9.52 4.79 20.39
CA TYR A 122 -8.31 4.40 21.11
C TYR A 122 -7.83 5.47 22.11
N ALA A 123 -7.87 6.74 21.73
CA ALA A 123 -7.42 7.84 22.58
C ALA A 123 -8.38 8.17 23.73
N THR A 124 -9.68 7.88 23.58
CA THR A 124 -10.72 8.25 24.55
C THR A 124 -11.22 7.06 25.38
N PHE A 125 -10.91 5.83 24.98
CA PHE A 125 -11.37 4.64 25.66
C PHE A 125 -10.75 4.56 27.06
N PRO A 126 -11.57 4.48 28.14
CA PRO A 126 -11.03 4.29 29.47
C PRO A 126 -10.36 2.92 29.54
N GLY A 127 -9.13 2.89 30.07
CA GLY A 127 -8.40 1.63 30.26
C GLY A 127 -9.24 0.60 31.04
N LYS A 128 -8.93 -0.68 30.84
CA LYS A 128 -9.65 -1.79 31.49
C LYS A 128 -9.61 -1.61 33.03
N PRO A 129 -10.76 -1.65 33.73
CA PRO A 129 -10.82 -1.51 35.19
C PRO A 129 -10.45 -2.83 35.90
N ALA A 130 -9.35 -3.45 35.48
CA ALA A 130 -8.83 -4.67 36.09
C ALA A 130 -7.31 -4.58 36.11
N VAL A 131 -6.73 -4.90 37.27
CA VAL A 131 -5.28 -5.02 37.40
C VAL A 131 -4.82 -6.19 36.53
N PRO A 132 -3.76 -6.04 35.71
CA PRO A 132 -3.21 -7.16 34.96
C PRO A 132 -2.74 -8.27 35.90
N VAL A 133 -2.97 -9.53 35.53
CA VAL A 133 -2.57 -10.69 36.33
C VAL A 133 -1.07 -10.66 36.58
N GLU A 134 -0.68 -10.92 37.83
CA GLU A 134 0.70 -10.98 38.29
C GLU A 134 1.07 -12.44 38.57
N TYR A 135 2.31 -12.80 38.26
CA TYR A 135 2.81 -14.16 38.39
C TYR A 135 4.10 -14.18 39.21
N GLU A 136 4.23 -15.18 40.08
CA GLU A 136 5.42 -15.41 40.88
C GLU A 136 6.66 -15.51 39.96
N ASP A 137 7.71 -14.75 40.29
CA ASP A 137 8.94 -14.60 39.52
C ASP A 137 8.77 -14.30 38.02
N GLY A 138 7.58 -13.89 37.58
CA GLY A 138 7.30 -13.58 36.17
C GLY A 138 7.39 -14.81 35.26
N LEU A 139 7.16 -16.00 35.81
CA LEU A 139 7.35 -17.29 35.15
C LEU A 139 8.73 -17.47 34.52
N GLU A 140 9.79 -16.97 35.17
CA GLU A 140 11.15 -17.05 34.62
C GLU A 140 11.58 -18.48 34.29
N LYS A 141 11.24 -19.44 35.16
CA LYS A 141 11.59 -20.85 34.94
C LYS A 141 10.80 -21.47 33.80
N GLU A 142 9.51 -21.18 33.69
CA GLU A 142 8.62 -21.75 32.69
C GLU A 142 8.82 -21.12 31.31
N LEU A 143 9.26 -19.86 31.24
CA LEU A 143 9.47 -19.12 29.99
C LEU A 143 10.86 -19.32 29.36
N GLY A 144 11.71 -20.14 29.97
CA GLY A 144 13.02 -20.51 29.40
C GLY A 144 14.21 -19.80 30.04
N GLY A 145 14.06 -19.24 31.23
CA GLY A 145 15.14 -18.75 32.07
C GLY A 145 15.43 -17.25 31.95
N PRO A 146 16.59 -16.79 32.44
CA PRO A 146 16.88 -15.36 32.68
C PRO A 146 16.88 -14.47 31.43
N ALA A 147 16.94 -15.05 30.24
CA ALA A 147 16.91 -14.33 28.96
C ALA A 147 15.51 -14.25 28.32
N ALA A 148 14.50 -14.84 28.97
CA ALA A 148 13.14 -14.87 28.45
C ALA A 148 12.38 -13.55 28.69
N ASN A 149 11.37 -13.28 27.86
CA ASN A 149 10.43 -12.19 28.09
C ASN A 149 9.50 -12.57 29.25
N LEU A 150 9.83 -12.12 30.45
CA LEU A 150 9.11 -12.47 31.68
C LEU A 150 7.68 -11.93 31.68
N ALA A 151 6.77 -12.70 32.26
CA ALA A 151 5.44 -12.23 32.59
C ALA A 151 5.50 -11.19 33.73
N ARG A 152 4.39 -10.47 33.93
CA ARG A 152 4.32 -9.38 34.90
C ARG A 152 4.53 -9.89 36.33
N LYS A 153 5.57 -9.36 37.00
CA LYS A 153 5.88 -9.66 38.41
C LYS A 153 5.06 -8.78 39.37
N PRO A 154 4.79 -9.24 40.60
CA PRO A 154 4.20 -8.42 41.64
C PRO A 154 5.01 -7.15 41.91
N GLY A 155 4.34 -6.00 42.00
CA GLY A 155 5.00 -4.71 42.24
C GLY A 155 5.64 -4.05 41.01
N ALA A 156 5.52 -4.66 39.82
CA ALA A 156 5.88 -4.01 38.57
C ALA A 156 4.95 -2.80 38.31
N LYS A 157 5.53 -1.62 38.05
CA LYS A 157 4.78 -0.40 37.76
C LYS A 157 3.80 -0.62 36.61
N VAL A 158 2.55 -0.23 36.82
CA VAL A 158 1.56 -0.14 35.76
C VAL A 158 1.85 1.16 35.01
N GLU A 159 2.34 1.07 33.79
CA GLU A 159 2.25 2.20 32.85
C GLU A 159 0.80 2.24 32.37
N LEU A 160 0.06 3.24 32.82
CA LEU A 160 -1.32 3.53 32.42
C LEU A 160 -1.33 4.41 31.17
#